data_AF-A0A832XJU4-F1
#
_entry.id   AF-A0A832XJU4-F1
#
_cell.length_a   1.000
_cell.length_b   1.000
_cell.length_c   1.000
_cell.angle_alpha   90.00
_cell.angle_beta   90.00
_cell.angle_gamma   90.00
#
_symmetry.space_group_name_H-M   'P 1'
#
loop_
_entity.id
_entity.type
_entity.pdbx_description
1 polymer ?
#
loop_
_entity_poly.entity_id
_entity_poly.type
_entity_poly.pdbx_seq_one_letter_code
_entity_poly.pdbx_strand_id
1 'polypeptide(L)'
;PMTNDDSRVYLDNAIKKMDADNFSLKKTGSSSATLANKIADANSTLKRVEFGEERLFDTSLYVNVKAYDDSELERQTKKVESIMSSVKIIPRRPGYRMREGIESVLPFARNRLSVKRALTTSALSALFPFTTSYLELEDGGVFLGVNEKNNIPIIQDIFRFRNPNGIVVGSSGSGKSFAAKLLATRVMWNGAKVRIIDPEGEYAALASALGGKVVKISRDSKTCINLLDFMGQDYSEKRESLMSSFAVLFGDMSSYQKSRLERAILSAYKMKGIEKEVKESWQNSPPILSDLYEALSEEMGKAETQKQKDEILSIMCKMDMFIEEDGLFSYLNSRTQMEFENQLVVFDISEMSEHVQPLILHMILEYLNYEMRRDRERSFVVVDEVWKLLREPAVVDHIFKMVKTSRKWNMSLILITQQVRDLTNSEAGEAVLANTSFKYIFGHEASDMKYSQPFFGLNTREKQILLTAKPGEGVLMLGDSHYNIKIEASPEETEIITTDADVLRKVEID
;
A
#
# COMPACT_ATOMS: atom_id res chain seq x y z
N PRO A 1 37.76 16.39 -17.02
CA PRO A 1 38.93 15.49 -17.07
C PRO A 1 40.20 16.24 -17.49
N MET A 2 41.29 16.05 -16.77
CA MET A 2 42.61 16.45 -17.23
C MET A 2 42.98 15.64 -18.48
N THR A 3 43.79 16.20 -19.37
CA THR A 3 44.39 15.38 -20.44
C THR A 3 45.37 14.38 -19.83
N ASN A 4 45.73 13.32 -20.55
CA ASN A 4 46.71 12.35 -20.06
C ASN A 4 48.07 13.01 -19.81
N ASP A 5 48.48 13.95 -20.66
CA ASP A 5 49.72 14.69 -20.50
C ASP A 5 49.67 15.63 -19.30
N ASP A 6 48.56 16.35 -19.09
CA ASP A 6 48.37 17.19 -17.89
C ASP A 6 48.38 16.35 -16.61
N SER A 7 47.75 15.18 -16.64
CA SER A 7 47.67 14.25 -15.51
C SER A 7 49.07 13.73 -15.13
N ARG A 8 49.88 13.38 -16.14
CA ARG A 8 51.27 12.96 -15.97
C ARG A 8 52.12 14.08 -15.39
N VAL A 9 52.08 15.26 -15.99
CA VAL A 9 52.85 16.43 -15.53
C VAL A 9 52.47 16.81 -14.10
N TYR A 10 51.18 16.77 -13.75
CA TYR A 10 50.71 17.04 -12.39
C TYR A 10 51.28 16.05 -11.37
N LEU A 11 51.18 14.74 -11.64
CA LEU A 11 51.68 13.71 -10.74
C LEU A 11 53.21 13.69 -10.65
N ASP A 12 53.91 13.84 -11.78
CA ASP A 12 55.37 13.86 -11.83
C ASP A 12 55.96 15.06 -11.05
N ASN A 13 55.36 16.24 -11.19
CA ASN A 13 55.73 17.41 -10.39
C ASN A 13 55.45 17.22 -8.90
N ALA A 14 54.32 16.58 -8.55
CA ALA A 14 53.99 16.28 -7.16
C ALA A 14 54.98 15.28 -6.55
N ILE A 15 55.33 14.22 -7.29
CA ILE A 15 56.31 13.20 -6.87
C ILE A 15 57.69 13.84 -6.66
N LYS A 16 58.19 14.62 -7.63
CA LYS A 16 59.48 15.33 -7.52
C LYS A 16 59.56 16.21 -6.28
N LYS A 17 58.48 16.94 -5.97
CA LYS A 17 58.41 17.77 -4.78
C LYS A 17 58.47 16.93 -3.50
N MET A 18 57.69 15.85 -3.43
CA MET A 18 57.69 14.95 -2.27
C MET A 18 59.05 14.25 -2.08
N ASP A 19 59.71 13.87 -3.17
CA ASP A 19 61.05 13.28 -3.15
C ASP A 19 62.10 14.29 -2.64
N ALA A 20 62.02 15.55 -3.08
CA ALA A 20 62.89 16.62 -2.59
C ALA A 20 62.70 16.88 -1.08
N ASP A 21 61.45 16.90 -0.60
CA ASP A 21 61.12 17.05 0.83
C ASP A 21 61.62 15.84 1.63
N ASN A 22 61.44 14.62 1.11
CA ASN A 22 61.90 13.37 1.75
C ASN A 22 63.43 13.30 1.83
N PHE A 23 64.12 13.75 0.78
CA PHE A 23 65.58 13.85 0.76
C PHE A 23 66.09 14.87 1.78
N SER A 24 65.42 16.02 1.91
CA SER A 24 65.77 17.07 2.87
C SER A 24 65.61 16.57 4.32
N LEU A 25 64.52 15.85 4.62
CA LEU A 25 64.28 15.25 5.94
C LEU A 25 65.35 14.20 6.30
N LYS A 26 65.71 13.34 5.33
CA LYS A 26 66.79 12.36 5.51
C LYS A 26 68.13 13.02 5.81
N LYS A 27 68.44 14.16 5.18
CA LYS A 27 69.64 14.95 5.48
C LYS A 27 69.67 15.52 6.89
N THR A 28 68.51 15.87 7.46
CA THR A 28 68.40 16.34 8.86
C THR A 28 68.28 15.20 9.88
N GLY A 29 68.52 13.94 9.47
CA GLY A 29 68.47 12.77 10.36
C GLY A 29 67.05 12.34 10.76
N SER A 30 66.01 12.89 10.12
CA SER A 30 64.60 12.59 10.39
C SER A 30 64.01 11.75 9.26
N SER A 31 63.18 10.75 9.58
CA SER A 31 62.48 9.96 8.56
C SER A 31 60.96 10.07 8.74
N SER A 32 60.23 10.14 7.62
CA SER A 32 58.76 10.15 7.62
C SER A 32 58.24 8.97 6.81
N ALA A 33 57.82 7.91 7.50
CA ALA A 33 57.15 6.77 6.86
C ALA A 33 55.89 7.20 6.10
N THR A 34 55.19 8.23 6.60
CA THR A 34 54.02 8.81 5.94
C THR A 34 54.35 9.43 4.58
N LEU A 35 55.49 10.11 4.46
CA LEU A 35 55.89 10.72 3.18
C LEU A 35 56.35 9.66 2.17
N ALA A 36 57.07 8.63 2.64
CA ALA A 36 57.47 7.50 1.80
C ALA A 36 56.26 6.74 1.22
N ASN A 37 55.24 6.49 2.04
CA ASN A 37 53.99 5.86 1.57
C ASN A 37 53.26 6.74 0.55
N LYS A 38 53.18 8.06 0.78
CA LYS A 38 52.57 9.00 -0.19
C LYS A 38 53.27 8.98 -1.55
N ILE A 39 54.60 8.89 -1.57
CA ILE A 39 55.38 8.78 -2.81
C ILE A 39 55.08 7.46 -3.52
N ALA A 40 55.02 6.34 -2.79
CA ALA A 40 54.65 5.04 -3.37
C ALA A 40 53.22 5.06 -3.96
N ASP A 41 52.26 5.62 -3.24
CA ASP A 41 50.87 5.75 -3.70
C ASP A 41 50.74 6.66 -4.94
N ALA A 42 51.48 7.78 -4.97
CA ALA A 42 51.51 8.69 -6.11
C ALA A 42 52.11 8.01 -7.35
N ASN A 43 53.19 7.23 -7.19
CA ASN A 43 53.79 6.43 -8.26
C ASN A 43 52.84 5.32 -8.75
N SER A 44 52.13 4.66 -7.85
CA SER A 44 51.09 3.68 -8.23
C SER A 44 49.99 4.33 -9.05
N THR A 45 49.50 5.50 -8.61
CA THR A 45 48.47 6.26 -9.31
C THR A 45 48.96 6.71 -10.69
N LEU A 46 50.20 7.18 -10.80
CA LEU A 46 50.81 7.58 -12.08
C LEU A 46 50.81 6.40 -13.07
N LYS A 47 51.25 5.22 -12.64
CA LYS A 47 51.21 4.00 -13.49
C LYS A 47 49.80 3.70 -13.98
N ARG A 48 48.80 3.72 -13.10
CA ARG A 48 47.39 3.47 -13.48
C ARG A 48 46.87 4.49 -14.50
N VAL A 49 47.28 5.75 -14.38
CA VAL A 49 46.96 6.79 -15.38
C VAL A 49 47.67 6.54 -16.71
N GLU A 50 48.94 6.09 -16.69
CA GLU A 50 49.70 5.77 -17.90
C GLU A 50 49.13 4.57 -18.68
N PHE A 51 48.67 3.54 -17.96
CA PHE A 51 48.01 2.37 -18.55
C PHE A 51 46.54 2.64 -18.93
N GLY A 52 46.01 3.83 -18.63
CA GLY A 52 44.64 4.22 -18.97
C GLY A 52 43.57 3.59 -18.06
N GLU A 53 43.95 2.99 -16.94
CA GLU A 53 43.03 2.42 -15.94
C GLU A 53 42.31 3.51 -15.13
N GLU A 54 43.00 4.62 -14.85
CA GLU A 54 42.42 5.79 -14.17
C GLU A 54 42.64 7.08 -14.99
N ARG A 55 41.78 8.08 -14.75
CA ARG A 55 41.97 9.46 -15.22
C ARG A 55 41.91 10.40 -14.03
N LEU A 56 42.58 11.54 -14.12
CA LEU A 56 42.49 12.60 -13.12
C LEU A 56 41.45 13.66 -13.50
N PHE A 57 40.72 14.11 -12.48
CA PHE A 57 39.67 15.12 -12.60
C PHE A 57 39.91 16.24 -11.59
N ASP A 58 39.95 17.47 -12.10
CA ASP A 58 39.80 18.68 -11.29
C ASP A 58 38.42 18.70 -10.63
N THR A 59 38.38 18.44 -9.33
CA THR A 59 37.13 18.31 -8.57
C THR A 59 37.09 19.31 -7.44
N SER A 60 35.94 19.95 -7.24
CA SER A 60 35.64 20.77 -6.07
C SER A 60 34.47 20.15 -5.33
N LEU A 61 34.61 19.92 -4.03
CA LEU A 61 33.55 19.42 -3.16
C LEU A 61 33.12 20.53 -2.21
N TYR A 62 31.85 20.92 -2.28
CA TYR A 62 31.26 21.92 -1.42
C TYR A 62 30.12 21.30 -0.62
N VAL A 63 30.07 21.62 0.68
CA VAL A 63 28.97 21.19 1.56
C VAL A 63 28.27 22.44 2.06
N ASN A 64 26.99 22.53 1.72
CA ASN A 64 26.14 23.66 2.09
C ASN A 64 25.24 23.25 3.26
N VAL A 65 25.40 23.91 4.41
CA VAL A 65 24.59 23.69 5.61
C VAL A 65 23.57 24.82 5.70
N LYS A 66 22.28 24.47 5.84
CA LYS A 66 21.16 25.42 5.91
C LYS A 66 20.36 25.18 7.18
N ALA A 67 19.85 26.25 7.78
CA ALA A 67 18.91 26.24 8.89
C ALA A 67 18.03 27.50 8.84
N TYR A 68 16.91 27.49 9.57
CA TYR A 68 16.00 28.63 9.66
C TYR A 68 16.41 29.67 10.71
N ASP A 69 17.31 29.31 11.63
CA ASP A 69 17.86 30.17 12.67
C ASP A 69 19.36 29.91 12.91
N ASP A 70 20.04 30.89 13.51
CA ASP A 70 21.49 30.86 13.73
C ASP A 70 21.92 29.78 14.74
N SER A 71 21.08 29.47 15.73
CA SER A 71 21.41 28.47 16.76
C SER A 71 21.41 27.07 16.16
N GLU A 72 20.41 26.76 15.33
CA GLU A 72 20.33 25.52 14.59
C GLU A 72 21.44 25.41 13.55
N LEU A 73 21.78 26.51 12.86
CA LEU A 73 22.89 26.53 11.89
C LEU A 73 24.22 26.14 12.54
N GLU A 74 24.53 26.71 13.71
CA GLU A 74 25.75 26.41 14.44
C GLU A 74 25.78 24.95 14.91
N ARG A 75 24.63 24.41 15.37
CA ARG A 75 24.49 23.00 15.77
C ARG A 75 24.74 22.06 14.59
N GLN A 76 24.10 22.29 13.46
CA GLN A 76 24.26 21.46 12.26
C GLN A 76 25.69 21.56 11.70
N THR A 77 26.28 22.75 11.73
CA THR A 77 27.67 22.97 11.27
C THR A 77 28.65 22.15 12.10
N LYS A 78 28.56 22.20 13.43
CA LYS A 78 29.40 21.38 14.33
C LYS A 78 29.21 19.89 14.09
N LYS A 79 27.98 19.44 13.85
CA LYS A 79 27.68 18.03 13.54
C LYS A 79 28.37 17.60 12.25
N VAL A 80 28.27 18.39 11.18
CA VAL A 80 28.93 18.12 9.90
C VAL A 80 30.45 18.12 10.07
N GLU A 81 31.02 19.10 10.76
CA GLU A 81 32.46 19.19 11.03
C GLU A 81 32.97 17.98 11.82
N SER A 82 32.19 17.49 12.80
CA SER A 82 32.50 16.29 13.57
C SER A 82 32.48 15.03 12.72
N ILE A 83 31.47 14.87 11.85
CA ILE A 83 31.36 13.70 10.95
C ILE A 83 32.50 13.70 9.94
N MET A 84 32.84 14.85 9.36
CA MET A 84 33.98 14.93 8.43
C MET A 84 35.31 14.65 9.13
N SER A 85 35.49 15.17 10.34
CA SER A 85 36.71 14.95 11.11
C SER A 85 36.92 13.47 11.49
N SER A 86 35.84 12.72 11.75
CA SER A 86 35.92 11.28 12.08
C SER A 86 36.47 10.45 10.91
N VAL A 87 36.22 10.87 9.67
CA VAL A 87 36.77 10.28 8.45
C VAL A 87 38.03 11.00 7.94
N LYS A 88 38.66 11.82 8.79
CA LYS A 88 39.89 12.60 8.51
C LYS A 88 39.75 13.61 7.37
N ILE A 89 38.54 14.08 7.08
CA ILE A 89 38.27 15.19 6.18
C ILE A 89 38.28 16.48 7.01
N ILE A 90 39.10 17.45 6.59
CA ILE A 90 39.20 18.76 7.25
C ILE A 90 38.37 19.78 6.45
N PRO A 91 37.15 20.13 6.90
CA PRO A 91 36.37 21.17 6.25
C PRO A 91 37.04 22.55 6.38
N ARG A 92 36.83 23.40 5.39
CA ARG A 92 37.30 24.78 5.38
C ARG A 92 36.14 25.71 5.06
N ARG A 93 35.89 26.68 5.94
CA ARG A 93 34.89 27.73 5.70
C ARG A 93 35.48 28.80 4.78
N PRO A 94 34.78 29.25 3.72
CA PRO A 94 35.27 30.27 2.80
C PRO A 94 35.16 31.69 3.42
N GLY A 95 36.00 31.96 4.43
CA GLY A 95 36.08 33.28 5.06
C GLY A 95 36.42 34.36 4.04
N TYR A 96 35.74 35.51 4.13
CA TYR A 96 35.85 36.65 3.20
C TYR A 96 35.52 36.35 1.72
N ARG A 97 35.07 35.13 1.39
CA ARG A 97 34.61 34.70 0.06
C ARG A 97 33.21 34.09 0.12
N MET A 98 32.38 34.65 1.00
CA MET A 98 31.03 34.13 1.31
C MET A 98 30.13 34.17 0.08
N ARG A 99 30.21 35.26 -0.70
CA ARG A 99 29.45 35.41 -1.95
C ARG A 99 29.83 34.33 -2.96
N GLU A 100 31.11 34.12 -3.21
CA GLU A 100 31.59 33.08 -4.11
C GLU A 100 31.22 31.68 -3.59
N GLY A 101 31.24 31.49 -2.27
CA GLY A 101 30.78 30.26 -1.63
C GLY A 101 29.32 29.95 -1.94
N ILE A 102 28.42 30.92 -1.77
CA ILE A 102 27.00 30.78 -2.11
C ILE A 102 26.83 30.54 -3.61
N GLU A 103 27.44 31.37 -4.46
CA GLU A 103 27.34 31.21 -5.92
C GLU A 103 27.83 29.82 -6.39
N SER A 104 28.83 29.24 -5.72
CA SER A 104 29.37 27.90 -5.99
C SER A 104 28.44 26.73 -5.66
N VAL A 105 27.47 26.91 -4.75
CA VAL A 105 26.57 25.83 -4.29
C VAL A 105 25.14 25.96 -4.83
N LEU A 106 24.85 27.04 -5.55
CA LEU A 106 23.56 27.23 -6.23
C LEU A 106 23.47 26.34 -7.49
N PRO A 107 22.25 25.97 -7.92
CA PRO A 107 22.01 25.05 -9.04
C PRO A 107 22.27 25.70 -10.43
N PHE A 108 23.21 26.64 -10.50
CA PHE A 108 23.66 27.28 -11.74
C PHE A 108 24.88 26.62 -12.35
N ALA A 109 25.42 25.57 -11.71
CA ALA A 109 26.64 24.85 -12.12
C ALA A 109 27.86 25.79 -12.31
N ARG A 110 27.98 26.83 -11.47
CA ARG A 110 29.07 27.82 -11.54
C ARG A 110 29.98 27.73 -10.33
N ASN A 111 31.16 27.15 -10.51
CA ASN A 111 32.16 27.04 -9.44
C ASN A 111 33.01 28.33 -9.30
N ARG A 112 32.55 29.30 -8.50
CA ARG A 112 33.26 30.57 -8.25
C ARG A 112 34.42 30.47 -7.27
N LEU A 113 34.30 29.61 -6.25
CA LEU A 113 35.38 29.36 -5.29
C LEU A 113 36.61 28.78 -5.98
N SER A 114 36.41 27.90 -6.97
CA SER A 114 37.45 27.26 -7.79
C SER A 114 38.55 26.56 -6.96
N VAL A 115 38.20 26.07 -5.77
CA VAL A 115 39.11 25.28 -4.93
C VAL A 115 39.10 23.84 -5.44
N LYS A 116 40.07 23.53 -6.30
CA LYS A 116 40.14 22.24 -7.00
C LYS A 116 41.12 21.29 -6.31
N ARG A 117 40.80 20.00 -6.36
CA ARG A 117 41.72 18.89 -6.08
C ARG A 117 41.63 17.88 -7.21
N ALA A 118 42.77 17.32 -7.60
CA ALA A 118 42.81 16.20 -8.52
C ALA A 118 42.33 14.94 -7.80
N LEU A 119 41.28 14.32 -8.34
CA LEU A 119 40.78 13.01 -7.90
C LEU A 119 40.86 12.01 -9.05
N THR A 120 41.08 10.74 -8.73
CA THR A 120 41.02 9.66 -9.72
C THR A 120 39.57 9.32 -10.08
N THR A 121 39.35 8.68 -11.22
CA THR A 121 38.03 8.19 -11.64
C THR A 121 37.32 7.41 -10.52
N SER A 122 38.03 6.50 -9.86
CA SER A 122 37.49 5.65 -8.78
C SER A 122 37.09 6.45 -7.54
N ALA A 123 37.86 7.49 -7.19
CA ALA A 123 37.53 8.37 -6.09
C ALA A 123 36.35 9.29 -6.42
N LEU A 124 36.29 9.78 -7.66
CA LEU A 124 35.20 10.64 -8.13
C LEU A 124 33.86 9.88 -8.19
N SER A 125 33.86 8.62 -8.65
CA SER A 125 32.64 7.81 -8.68
C SER A 125 32.08 7.57 -7.28
N ALA A 126 32.93 7.42 -6.25
CA ALA A 126 32.51 7.29 -4.87
C ALA A 126 31.85 8.57 -4.29
N LEU A 127 32.06 9.74 -4.90
CA LEU A 127 31.41 10.99 -4.49
C LEU A 127 29.98 11.13 -5.01
N PHE A 128 29.61 10.34 -6.03
CA PHE A 128 28.27 10.42 -6.60
C PHE A 128 27.32 9.47 -5.85
N PRO A 129 26.20 9.95 -5.29
CA PRO A 129 25.31 9.15 -4.47
C PRO A 129 24.42 8.25 -5.34
N PHE A 130 25.01 7.24 -5.99
CA PHE A 130 24.29 6.26 -6.83
C PHE A 130 23.26 5.43 -6.05
N THR A 131 23.39 5.36 -4.72
CA THR A 131 22.59 4.50 -3.85
C THR A 131 21.42 5.23 -3.18
N THR A 132 21.26 6.54 -3.39
CA THR A 132 20.19 7.31 -2.77
C THR A 132 19.07 7.52 -3.78
N SER A 133 17.88 7.00 -3.49
CA SER A 133 16.66 7.30 -4.23
C SER A 133 16.46 8.82 -4.23
N TYR A 134 16.42 9.42 -5.42
CA TYR A 134 16.08 10.83 -5.55
C TYR A 134 14.58 11.01 -5.31
N LEU A 135 14.18 12.24 -5.01
CA LEU A 135 12.78 12.62 -4.94
C LEU A 135 12.16 12.46 -6.34
N GLU A 136 11.46 11.36 -6.56
CA GLU A 136 10.61 11.16 -7.74
C GLU A 136 9.24 11.74 -7.40
N LEU A 137 8.97 12.96 -7.87
CA LEU A 137 7.65 13.57 -7.78
C LEU A 137 6.83 13.12 -8.98
N GLU A 138 5.79 12.32 -8.73
CA GLU A 138 4.78 12.05 -9.73
C GLU A 138 3.63 13.06 -9.66
N ASP A 139 3.25 13.60 -10.81
CA ASP A 139 2.08 14.45 -10.94
C ASP A 139 0.80 13.67 -10.60
N GLY A 140 -0.01 14.16 -9.66
CA GLY A 140 -1.16 13.45 -9.09
C GLY A 140 -0.83 12.37 -8.06
N GLY A 141 0.45 12.25 -7.65
CA GLY A 141 0.86 11.34 -6.59
C GLY A 141 0.35 11.75 -5.21
N VAL A 142 0.21 10.77 -4.32
CA VAL A 142 -0.09 11.00 -2.91
C VAL A 142 1.17 10.80 -2.08
N PHE A 143 1.29 11.55 -0.97
CA PHE A 143 2.36 11.34 -0.02
C PHE A 143 2.15 10.01 0.69
N LEU A 144 3.11 9.09 0.56
CA LEU A 144 3.06 7.75 1.14
C LEU A 144 3.81 7.66 2.48
N GLY A 145 4.74 8.59 2.72
CA GLY A 145 5.61 8.64 3.89
C GLY A 145 6.99 9.14 3.51
N VAL A 146 7.93 9.07 4.44
CA VAL A 146 9.33 9.42 4.21
C VAL A 146 10.21 8.19 4.25
N ASN A 147 11.32 8.22 3.51
CA ASN A 147 12.36 7.23 3.70
C ASN A 147 13.00 7.42 5.08
N GLU A 148 12.97 6.38 5.91
CA GLU A 148 13.36 6.40 7.32
C GLU A 148 14.84 6.84 7.54
N LYS A 149 15.71 6.64 6.55
CA LYS A 149 17.15 6.96 6.69
C LYS A 149 17.52 8.38 6.31
N ASN A 150 16.86 8.94 5.29
CA ASN A 150 17.25 10.22 4.70
C ASN A 150 16.13 11.26 4.69
N ASN A 151 14.95 10.92 5.20
CA ASN A 151 13.75 11.76 5.26
C ASN A 151 13.30 12.31 3.90
N ILE A 152 13.69 11.67 2.79
CA ILE A 152 13.20 12.04 1.46
C ILE A 152 11.74 11.57 1.36
N PRO A 153 10.80 12.45 0.99
CA PRO A 153 9.40 12.07 0.86
C PRO A 153 9.19 11.14 -0.33
N ILE A 154 8.29 10.18 -0.16
CA ILE A 154 7.87 9.22 -1.19
C ILE A 154 6.48 9.66 -1.64
N ILE A 155 6.37 10.18 -2.87
CA ILE A 155 5.13 10.74 -3.43
C ILE A 155 4.86 10.06 -4.77
N GLN A 156 3.81 9.24 -4.84
CA GLN A 156 3.56 8.33 -5.98
C GLN A 156 2.06 8.20 -6.24
N ASP A 157 1.65 8.07 -7.51
CA ASP A 157 0.25 7.78 -7.87
C ASP A 157 0.06 6.27 -8.00
N ILE A 158 -0.59 5.65 -7.00
CA ILE A 158 -0.81 4.20 -6.99
C ILE A 158 -1.61 3.69 -8.21
N PHE A 159 -2.39 4.55 -8.87
CA PHE A 159 -3.17 4.20 -10.05
C PHE A 159 -2.32 4.11 -11.33
N ARG A 160 -1.08 4.60 -11.32
CA ARG A 160 -0.16 4.53 -12.47
C ARG A 160 0.57 3.20 -12.60
N PHE A 161 0.63 2.42 -11.52
CA PHE A 161 1.26 1.10 -11.57
C PHE A 161 0.48 0.14 -12.49
N ARG A 162 1.18 -0.88 -13.02
CA ARG A 162 0.56 -1.90 -13.87
C ARG A 162 -0.61 -2.60 -13.18
N ASN A 163 -0.48 -2.87 -11.88
CA ASN A 163 -1.53 -3.43 -11.04
C ASN A 163 -1.72 -2.52 -9.82
N PRO A 164 -2.73 -1.63 -9.82
CA PRO A 164 -2.88 -0.61 -8.79
C PRO A 164 -3.31 -1.16 -7.41
N ASN A 165 -3.51 -2.48 -7.29
CA ASN A 165 -3.89 -3.12 -6.03
C ASN A 165 -2.72 -3.16 -5.05
N GLY A 166 -3.05 -3.26 -3.77
CA GLY A 166 -2.05 -3.35 -2.72
C GLY A 166 -2.43 -4.24 -1.55
N ILE A 167 -1.42 -4.51 -0.73
CA ILE A 167 -1.55 -5.27 0.52
C ILE A 167 -0.94 -4.44 1.65
N VAL A 168 -1.62 -4.41 2.80
CA VAL A 168 -1.11 -3.84 4.05
C VAL A 168 -1.04 -4.94 5.10
N VAL A 169 0.15 -5.18 5.62
CA VAL A 169 0.45 -6.28 6.57
C VAL A 169 1.34 -5.83 7.71
N GLY A 170 1.23 -6.51 8.85
CA GLY A 170 1.94 -6.19 10.08
C GLY A 170 1.18 -6.63 11.34
N SER A 171 1.86 -6.75 12.48
CA SER A 171 1.24 -7.14 13.75
C SER A 171 0.21 -6.12 14.26
N SER A 172 -0.63 -6.49 15.23
CA SER A 172 -1.50 -5.52 15.90
C SER A 172 -0.69 -4.37 16.51
N GLY A 173 -1.20 -3.14 16.42
CA GLY A 173 -0.52 -1.92 16.90
C GLY A 173 0.68 -1.44 16.06
N SER A 174 1.02 -2.10 14.96
CA SER A 174 2.16 -1.72 14.10
C SER A 174 1.93 -0.47 13.22
N GLY A 175 0.70 0.07 13.19
CA GLY A 175 0.34 1.26 12.41
C GLY A 175 -0.38 0.98 11.08
N LYS A 176 -0.78 -0.27 10.81
CA LYS A 176 -1.53 -0.66 9.60
C LYS A 176 -2.78 0.18 9.36
N SER A 177 -3.72 0.20 10.31
CA SER A 177 -5.01 0.89 10.17
C SER A 177 -4.78 2.39 9.99
N PHE A 178 -3.83 2.98 10.71
CA PHE A 178 -3.44 4.38 10.55
C PHE A 178 -2.95 4.67 9.11
N ALA A 179 -2.02 3.86 8.61
CA ALA A 179 -1.49 4.02 7.25
C ALA A 179 -2.56 3.81 6.17
N ALA A 180 -3.46 2.84 6.35
CA ALA A 180 -4.56 2.57 5.44
C ALA A 180 -5.57 3.73 5.39
N LYS A 181 -5.98 4.25 6.57
CA LYS A 181 -6.86 5.43 6.69
C LYS A 181 -6.22 6.67 6.07
N LEU A 182 -4.93 6.88 6.30
CA LEU A 182 -4.17 7.99 5.73
C LEU A 182 -4.09 7.90 4.20
N LEU A 183 -3.76 6.73 3.67
CA LEU A 183 -3.74 6.50 2.24
C LEU A 183 -5.12 6.70 1.61
N ALA A 184 -6.17 6.12 2.20
CA ALA A 184 -7.55 6.27 1.74
C ALA A 184 -7.96 7.74 1.69
N THR A 185 -7.66 8.50 2.74
CA THR A 185 -7.95 9.95 2.83
C THR A 185 -7.23 10.74 1.74
N ARG A 186 -5.92 10.53 1.58
CA ARG A 186 -5.12 11.24 0.56
C ARG A 186 -5.55 10.91 -0.86
N VAL A 187 -5.86 9.63 -1.13
CA VAL A 187 -6.36 9.18 -2.43
C VAL A 187 -7.76 9.75 -2.72
N MET A 188 -8.61 9.87 -1.69
CA MET A 188 -9.90 10.55 -1.78
C MET A 188 -9.74 12.02 -2.15
N TRP A 189 -8.83 12.75 -1.50
CA TRP A 189 -8.55 14.15 -1.83
C TRP A 189 -8.00 14.32 -3.26
N ASN A 190 -7.32 13.31 -3.79
CA ASN A 190 -6.93 13.24 -5.21
C ASN A 190 -8.06 12.79 -6.15
N GLY A 191 -9.31 12.82 -5.70
CA GLY A 191 -10.52 12.64 -6.52
C GLY A 191 -11.01 11.21 -6.68
N ALA A 192 -10.47 10.24 -5.94
CA ALA A 192 -10.97 8.87 -5.98
C ALA A 192 -12.25 8.70 -5.13
N LYS A 193 -13.15 7.82 -5.57
CA LYS A 193 -14.23 7.26 -4.74
C LYS A 193 -13.63 6.22 -3.81
N VAL A 194 -13.84 6.35 -2.50
CA VAL A 194 -13.34 5.43 -1.49
C VAL A 194 -14.49 4.59 -0.95
N ARG A 195 -14.26 3.28 -0.89
CA ARG A 195 -15.20 2.27 -0.36
C ARG A 195 -14.47 1.41 0.63
N ILE A 196 -14.89 1.40 1.89
CA ILE A 196 -14.21 0.69 2.96
C ILE A 196 -15.15 -0.37 3.49
N ILE A 197 -14.68 -1.61 3.50
CA ILE A 197 -15.35 -2.72 4.16
C ILE A 197 -14.69 -2.90 5.52
N ASP A 198 -15.47 -2.70 6.57
CA ASP A 198 -14.99 -2.56 7.94
C ASP A 198 -15.66 -3.58 8.87
N PRO A 199 -15.02 -4.75 9.08
CA PRO A 199 -15.53 -5.76 10.00
C PRO A 199 -15.35 -5.41 11.49
N GLU A 200 -14.64 -4.33 11.83
CA GLU A 200 -14.31 -3.98 13.22
C GLU A 200 -14.90 -2.63 13.67
N GLY A 201 -15.46 -1.85 12.74
CA GLY A 201 -16.12 -0.58 13.02
C GLY A 201 -15.15 0.59 13.26
N GLU A 202 -13.87 0.45 12.89
CA GLU A 202 -12.84 1.46 13.14
C GLU A 202 -12.87 2.67 12.18
N TYR A 203 -13.57 2.57 11.05
CA TYR A 203 -13.59 3.60 10.00
C TYR A 203 -14.85 4.49 10.06
N ALA A 204 -15.81 4.20 10.93
CA ALA A 204 -16.99 5.03 11.11
C ALA A 204 -16.65 6.47 11.53
N ALA A 205 -15.66 6.63 12.43
CA ALA A 205 -15.17 7.94 12.85
C ALA A 205 -14.54 8.73 11.68
N LEU A 206 -13.75 8.05 10.85
CA LEU A 206 -13.14 8.65 9.66
C LEU A 206 -14.21 9.16 8.67
N ALA A 207 -15.24 8.35 8.41
CA ALA A 207 -16.34 8.75 7.56
C ALA A 207 -17.06 9.98 8.11
N SER A 208 -17.35 10.01 9.41
CA SER A 208 -17.99 11.17 10.05
C SER A 208 -17.15 12.45 9.89
N ALA A 209 -15.84 12.36 10.13
CA ALA A 209 -14.92 13.51 10.03
C ALA A 209 -14.77 14.05 8.60
N LEU A 210 -14.88 13.17 7.59
CA LEU A 210 -14.69 13.53 6.17
C LEU A 210 -16.02 13.78 5.42
N GLY A 211 -17.17 13.76 6.11
CA GLY A 211 -18.49 13.89 5.46
C GLY A 211 -18.88 12.68 4.60
N GLY A 212 -18.23 11.53 4.85
CA GLY A 212 -18.55 10.25 4.26
C GLY A 212 -19.83 9.64 4.84
N LYS A 213 -20.30 8.56 4.21
CA LYS A 213 -21.50 7.83 4.63
C LYS A 213 -21.13 6.50 5.27
N VAL A 214 -21.64 6.25 6.47
CA VAL A 214 -21.55 4.94 7.11
C VAL A 214 -22.83 4.16 6.80
N VAL A 215 -22.66 3.01 6.17
CA VAL A 215 -23.71 2.02 5.90
C VAL A 215 -23.54 0.91 6.93
N LYS A 216 -24.30 1.02 8.02
CA LYS A 216 -24.25 0.06 9.13
C LYS A 216 -25.18 -1.10 8.86
N ILE A 217 -24.63 -2.29 8.65
CA ILE A 217 -25.41 -3.50 8.42
C ILE A 217 -25.50 -4.23 9.76
N SER A 218 -26.66 -4.10 10.41
CA SER A 218 -26.94 -4.75 11.70
C SER A 218 -28.37 -5.29 11.73
N ARG A 219 -28.68 -6.15 12.71
CA ARG A 219 -30.03 -6.70 12.89
C ARG A 219 -31.10 -5.62 13.08
N ASP A 220 -30.74 -4.54 13.78
CA ASP A 220 -31.64 -3.43 14.10
C ASP A 220 -31.54 -2.27 13.09
N SER A 221 -30.65 -2.40 12.10
CA SER A 221 -30.45 -1.36 11.10
C SER A 221 -31.58 -1.35 10.05
N LYS A 222 -31.96 -0.15 9.63
CA LYS A 222 -32.85 0.03 8.46
C LYS A 222 -32.13 -0.20 7.14
N THR A 223 -30.80 -0.19 7.12
CA THR A 223 -30.04 -0.36 5.87
C THR A 223 -29.69 -1.84 5.69
N CYS A 224 -30.36 -2.47 4.72
CA CYS A 224 -30.12 -3.84 4.33
C CYS A 224 -29.82 -3.93 2.82
N ILE A 225 -29.10 -4.98 2.43
CA ILE A 225 -28.87 -5.37 1.04
C ILE A 225 -29.78 -6.56 0.74
N ASN A 226 -30.67 -6.44 -0.23
CA ASN A 226 -31.44 -7.59 -0.68
C ASN A 226 -30.55 -8.49 -1.54
N LEU A 227 -30.43 -9.76 -1.15
CA LEU A 227 -29.65 -10.75 -1.89
C LEU A 227 -30.14 -10.93 -3.33
N LEU A 228 -31.45 -10.86 -3.54
CA LEU A 228 -32.11 -11.04 -4.85
C LEU A 228 -32.21 -9.74 -5.66
N ASP A 229 -31.63 -8.64 -5.19
CA ASP A 229 -31.52 -7.42 -5.97
C ASP A 229 -30.46 -7.57 -7.06
N PHE A 230 -30.79 -7.14 -8.28
CA PHE A 230 -29.84 -7.15 -9.39
C PHE A 230 -28.61 -6.33 -9.08
N MET A 231 -28.74 -5.26 -8.28
CA MET A 231 -27.64 -4.32 -8.04
C MET A 231 -27.00 -3.89 -9.36
N GLY A 232 -27.84 -3.73 -10.39
CA GLY A 232 -27.47 -3.37 -11.76
C GLY A 232 -26.71 -4.41 -12.59
N GLN A 233 -26.46 -5.61 -12.05
CA GLN A 233 -25.98 -6.75 -12.84
C GLN A 233 -26.99 -7.14 -13.92
N ASP A 234 -26.52 -7.88 -14.94
CA ASP A 234 -27.44 -8.51 -15.88
C ASP A 234 -28.09 -9.77 -15.29
N TYR A 235 -29.22 -10.21 -15.85
CA TYR A 235 -30.00 -11.34 -15.33
C TYR A 235 -29.21 -12.66 -15.26
N SER A 236 -28.28 -12.86 -16.19
CA SER A 236 -27.48 -14.08 -16.23
C SER A 236 -26.36 -14.05 -15.19
N GLU A 237 -25.61 -12.94 -15.09
CA GLU A 237 -24.59 -12.71 -14.06
C GLU A 237 -25.22 -12.80 -12.67
N LYS A 238 -26.39 -12.17 -12.46
CA LYS A 238 -27.06 -12.19 -11.16
C LYS A 238 -27.47 -13.60 -10.74
N ARG A 239 -27.93 -14.44 -11.68
CA ARG A 239 -28.28 -15.83 -11.36
C ARG A 239 -27.07 -16.66 -10.97
N GLU A 240 -25.94 -16.48 -11.64
CA GLU A 240 -24.68 -17.16 -11.27
C GLU A 240 -24.21 -16.70 -9.87
N SER A 241 -24.23 -15.39 -9.63
CA SER A 241 -23.96 -14.74 -8.34
C SER A 241 -24.84 -15.30 -7.20
N LEU A 242 -26.15 -15.44 -7.43
CA LEU A 242 -27.07 -16.01 -6.45
C LEU A 242 -26.71 -17.45 -6.09
N MET A 243 -26.34 -18.27 -7.06
CA MET A 243 -25.92 -19.64 -6.78
C MET A 243 -24.65 -19.70 -5.93
N SER A 244 -23.70 -18.77 -6.14
CA SER A 244 -22.53 -18.60 -5.29
C SER A 244 -22.91 -18.13 -3.87
N SER A 245 -23.79 -17.14 -3.77
CA SER A 245 -24.27 -16.62 -2.49
C SER A 245 -25.02 -17.67 -1.67
N PHE A 246 -25.89 -18.46 -2.30
CA PHE A 246 -26.58 -19.55 -1.64
C PHE A 246 -25.66 -20.73 -1.31
N ALA A 247 -24.56 -20.92 -2.04
CA ALA A 247 -23.53 -21.88 -1.64
C ALA A 247 -22.82 -21.42 -0.35
N VAL A 248 -22.57 -20.12 -0.17
CA VAL A 248 -22.05 -19.57 1.10
C VAL A 248 -23.06 -19.79 2.23
N LEU A 249 -24.36 -19.56 1.98
CA LEU A 249 -25.40 -19.71 3.01
C LEU A 249 -25.70 -21.16 3.40
N PHE A 250 -25.83 -22.03 2.42
CA PHE A 250 -26.34 -23.39 2.63
C PHE A 250 -25.22 -24.43 2.68
N GLY A 251 -23.98 -24.04 2.39
CA GLY A 251 -22.85 -24.95 2.25
C GLY A 251 -23.07 -25.95 1.10
N ASP A 252 -22.64 -27.18 1.32
CA ASP A 252 -22.75 -28.24 0.32
C ASP A 252 -24.21 -28.54 -0.05
N MET A 253 -24.50 -28.37 -1.34
CA MET A 253 -25.77 -28.73 -1.95
C MET A 253 -25.55 -29.76 -3.06
N SER A 254 -26.41 -30.77 -3.11
CA SER A 254 -26.46 -31.71 -4.24
C SER A 254 -26.85 -31.01 -5.54
N SER A 255 -26.48 -31.59 -6.68
CA SER A 255 -26.87 -31.06 -8.01
C SER A 255 -28.39 -30.94 -8.17
N TYR A 256 -29.16 -31.82 -7.53
CA TYR A 256 -30.61 -31.77 -7.53
C TYR A 256 -31.13 -30.57 -6.73
N GLN A 257 -30.65 -30.36 -5.50
CA GLN A 257 -31.00 -29.17 -4.69
C GLN A 257 -30.64 -27.88 -5.42
N LYS A 258 -29.45 -27.81 -6.04
CA LYS A 258 -29.04 -26.64 -6.85
C LYS A 258 -30.03 -26.37 -7.99
N SER A 259 -30.46 -27.40 -8.72
CA SER A 259 -31.45 -27.28 -9.80
C SER A 259 -32.85 -26.88 -9.31
N ARG A 260 -33.24 -27.30 -8.10
CA ARG A 260 -34.51 -26.88 -7.46
C ARG A 260 -34.45 -25.41 -7.08
N LEU A 261 -33.40 -25.01 -6.35
CA LEU A 261 -33.17 -23.63 -5.98
C LEU A 261 -33.13 -22.70 -7.19
N GLU A 262 -32.42 -23.10 -8.25
CA GLU A 262 -32.33 -22.32 -9.49
C GLU A 262 -33.70 -22.09 -10.15
N ARG A 263 -34.59 -23.09 -10.12
CA ARG A 263 -35.97 -22.97 -10.63
C ARG A 263 -36.85 -22.11 -9.74
N ALA A 264 -36.74 -22.25 -8.43
CA ALA A 264 -37.45 -21.40 -7.49
C ALA A 264 -37.05 -19.93 -7.63
N ILE A 265 -35.75 -19.64 -7.83
CA ILE A 265 -35.26 -18.29 -8.11
C ILE A 265 -35.92 -17.72 -9.39
N LEU A 266 -35.96 -18.49 -10.47
CA LEU A 266 -36.64 -18.07 -11.71
C LEU A 266 -38.13 -17.78 -11.48
N SER A 267 -38.80 -18.64 -10.71
CA SER A 267 -40.21 -18.47 -10.38
C SER A 267 -40.46 -17.22 -9.53
N ALA A 268 -39.60 -16.96 -8.53
CA ALA A 268 -39.70 -15.78 -7.68
C ALA A 268 -39.53 -14.46 -8.48
N TYR A 269 -38.56 -14.41 -9.40
CA TYR A 269 -38.43 -13.27 -10.32
C TYR A 269 -39.66 -13.12 -11.23
N LYS A 270 -40.17 -14.22 -11.77
CA LYS A 270 -41.36 -14.21 -12.63
C LYS A 270 -42.61 -13.72 -11.89
N MET A 271 -42.78 -14.09 -10.61
CA MET A 271 -43.87 -13.60 -9.75
C MET A 271 -43.83 -12.07 -9.56
N LYS A 272 -42.64 -11.46 -9.63
CA LYS A 272 -42.45 -10.00 -9.63
C LYS A 272 -42.48 -9.37 -11.03
N GLY A 273 -42.82 -10.15 -12.05
CA GLY A 273 -42.87 -9.69 -13.45
C GLY A 273 -41.49 -9.38 -14.03
N ILE A 274 -40.44 -10.05 -13.54
CA ILE A 274 -39.06 -9.89 -14.03
C ILE A 274 -38.73 -11.07 -14.94
N GLU A 275 -38.49 -10.78 -16.22
CA GLU A 275 -38.23 -11.79 -17.26
C GLU A 275 -36.87 -11.55 -17.92
N LYS A 276 -36.19 -12.64 -18.30
CA LYS A 276 -34.84 -12.58 -18.88
C LYS A 276 -34.82 -11.84 -20.21
N GLU A 277 -35.85 -12.02 -21.03
CA GLU A 277 -35.95 -11.48 -22.38
C GLU A 277 -36.37 -10.00 -22.40
N VAL A 278 -36.94 -9.48 -21.30
CA VAL A 278 -37.46 -8.11 -21.18
C VAL A 278 -36.58 -7.31 -20.23
N LYS A 279 -35.56 -6.61 -20.75
CA LYS A 279 -34.57 -5.88 -19.92
C LYS A 279 -35.20 -4.77 -19.07
N GLU A 280 -36.25 -4.12 -19.57
CA GLU A 280 -36.98 -3.07 -18.85
C GLU A 280 -37.60 -3.61 -17.56
N SER A 281 -37.97 -4.90 -17.56
CA SER A 281 -38.54 -5.55 -16.38
C SER A 281 -37.55 -5.67 -15.23
N TRP A 282 -36.24 -5.58 -15.47
CA TRP A 282 -35.21 -5.69 -14.42
C TRP A 282 -35.19 -4.47 -13.48
N GLN A 283 -35.92 -3.40 -13.83
CA GLN A 283 -36.16 -2.24 -12.97
C GLN A 283 -37.36 -2.44 -12.03
N ASN A 284 -38.16 -3.50 -12.22
CA ASN A 284 -39.24 -3.84 -11.31
C ASN A 284 -38.67 -4.18 -9.93
N SER A 285 -39.52 -4.13 -8.90
CA SER A 285 -39.11 -4.47 -7.54
C SER A 285 -38.63 -5.93 -7.48
N PRO A 286 -37.34 -6.19 -7.14
CA PRO A 286 -36.82 -7.54 -7.06
C PRO A 286 -37.52 -8.34 -5.96
N PRO A 287 -37.57 -9.68 -6.08
CA PRO A 287 -38.10 -10.54 -5.02
C PRO A 287 -37.24 -10.42 -3.76
N ILE A 288 -37.81 -10.73 -2.60
CA ILE A 288 -37.11 -10.93 -1.33
C ILE A 288 -37.07 -12.43 -0.98
N LEU A 289 -36.41 -12.78 0.12
CA LEU A 289 -36.28 -14.19 0.52
C LEU A 289 -37.64 -14.86 0.77
N SER A 290 -38.65 -14.13 1.27
CA SER A 290 -40.03 -14.64 1.40
C SER A 290 -40.65 -15.03 0.06
N ASP A 291 -40.41 -14.25 -0.99
CA ASP A 291 -40.94 -14.58 -2.32
C ASP A 291 -40.26 -15.84 -2.88
N LEU A 292 -38.97 -16.03 -2.59
CA LEU A 292 -38.26 -17.26 -2.93
C LEU A 292 -38.79 -18.47 -2.13
N TYR A 293 -39.11 -18.27 -0.85
CA TYR A 293 -39.71 -19.31 -0.02
C TYR A 293 -41.08 -19.74 -0.54
N GLU A 294 -41.92 -18.78 -0.95
CA GLU A 294 -43.21 -19.03 -1.58
C GLU A 294 -43.04 -19.81 -2.90
N ALA A 295 -42.08 -19.42 -3.73
CA ALA A 295 -41.75 -20.13 -4.97
C ALA A 295 -41.29 -21.59 -4.72
N LEU A 296 -40.52 -21.84 -3.65
CA LEU A 296 -40.15 -23.21 -3.25
C LEU A 296 -41.35 -24.01 -2.77
N SER A 297 -42.25 -23.38 -2.00
CA SER A 297 -43.49 -24.02 -1.53
C SER A 297 -44.40 -24.43 -2.69
N GLU A 298 -44.56 -23.57 -3.70
CA GLU A 298 -45.26 -23.92 -4.93
C GLU A 298 -44.59 -25.08 -5.68
N GLU A 299 -43.26 -25.09 -5.77
CA GLU A 299 -42.53 -26.18 -6.41
C GLU A 299 -42.71 -27.50 -5.65
N MET A 300 -42.74 -27.46 -4.32
CA MET A 300 -43.02 -28.61 -3.47
C MET A 300 -44.44 -29.17 -3.70
N GLY A 301 -45.44 -28.29 -3.89
CA GLY A 301 -46.80 -28.69 -4.25
C GLY A 301 -46.89 -29.40 -5.61
N LYS A 302 -45.99 -29.07 -6.54
CA LYS A 302 -45.89 -29.68 -7.88
C LYS A 302 -44.99 -30.93 -7.90
N ALA A 303 -44.34 -31.28 -6.80
CA ALA A 303 -43.41 -32.41 -6.74
C ALA A 303 -44.15 -33.77 -6.72
N GLU A 304 -43.80 -34.64 -7.66
CA GLU A 304 -44.47 -35.94 -7.86
C GLU A 304 -43.94 -37.05 -6.94
N THR A 305 -42.69 -36.93 -6.49
CA THR A 305 -42.03 -37.97 -5.68
C THR A 305 -41.62 -37.45 -4.31
N GLN A 306 -41.60 -38.34 -3.30
CA GLN A 306 -41.21 -37.98 -1.94
C GLN A 306 -39.78 -37.41 -1.91
N LYS A 307 -38.85 -38.00 -2.67
CA LYS A 307 -37.47 -37.53 -2.76
C LYS A 307 -37.37 -36.07 -3.20
N GLN A 308 -38.18 -35.64 -4.17
CA GLN A 308 -38.20 -34.24 -4.61
C GLN A 308 -38.74 -33.31 -3.52
N LYS A 309 -39.74 -33.74 -2.77
CA LYS A 309 -40.27 -32.98 -1.63
C LYS A 309 -39.20 -32.84 -0.54
N ASP A 310 -38.50 -33.91 -0.22
CA ASP A 310 -37.43 -33.91 0.79
C ASP A 310 -36.27 -32.97 0.37
N GLU A 311 -35.89 -32.97 -0.92
CA GLU A 311 -34.88 -32.06 -1.47
C GLU A 311 -35.30 -30.58 -1.31
N ILE A 312 -36.54 -30.24 -1.64
CA ILE A 312 -37.04 -28.86 -1.51
C ILE A 312 -37.17 -28.47 -0.04
N LEU A 313 -37.73 -29.36 0.79
CA LEU A 313 -37.88 -29.16 2.22
C LEU A 313 -36.53 -28.88 2.89
N SER A 314 -35.47 -29.59 2.49
CA SER A 314 -34.13 -29.34 3.02
C SER A 314 -33.59 -27.94 2.73
N ILE A 315 -34.00 -27.32 1.61
CA ILE A 315 -33.65 -25.93 1.28
C ILE A 315 -34.51 -24.98 2.11
N MET A 316 -35.81 -25.24 2.19
CA MET A 316 -36.75 -24.42 2.97
C MET A 316 -36.37 -24.40 4.46
N CYS A 317 -35.98 -25.53 5.06
CA CYS A 317 -35.50 -25.57 6.44
C CYS A 317 -34.26 -24.70 6.68
N LYS A 318 -33.38 -24.56 5.70
CA LYS A 318 -32.23 -23.63 5.79
C LYS A 318 -32.67 -22.17 5.62
N MET A 319 -33.78 -21.93 4.92
CA MET A 319 -34.34 -20.60 4.72
C MET A 319 -35.16 -20.10 5.92
N ASP A 320 -35.73 -20.99 6.75
CA ASP A 320 -36.58 -20.61 7.89
C ASP A 320 -35.91 -19.55 8.80
N MET A 321 -34.60 -19.62 9.00
CA MET A 321 -33.84 -18.64 9.80
C MET A 321 -33.84 -17.20 9.26
N PHE A 322 -34.23 -17.00 7.99
CA PHE A 322 -34.38 -15.70 7.33
C PHE A 322 -35.84 -15.28 7.15
N ILE A 323 -36.80 -16.20 7.31
CA ILE A 323 -38.22 -15.95 6.99
C ILE A 323 -39.06 -15.81 8.25
N GLU A 324 -38.81 -16.64 9.27
CA GLU A 324 -39.55 -16.58 10.52
C GLU A 324 -39.39 -15.22 11.20
N GLU A 325 -40.45 -14.69 11.81
CA GLU A 325 -40.42 -13.36 12.46
C GLU A 325 -39.33 -13.27 13.54
N ASP A 326 -39.13 -14.35 14.30
CA ASP A 326 -38.07 -14.50 15.31
C ASP A 326 -36.77 -15.13 14.77
N GLY A 327 -36.69 -15.34 13.45
CA GLY A 327 -35.52 -15.90 12.78
C GLY A 327 -34.27 -15.05 13.00
N LEU A 328 -33.12 -15.71 13.19
CA LEU A 328 -31.87 -15.03 13.54
C LEU A 328 -31.42 -14.01 12.48
N PHE A 329 -31.80 -14.24 11.21
CA PHE A 329 -31.39 -13.44 10.05
C PHE A 329 -32.58 -12.85 9.28
N SER A 330 -33.74 -12.71 9.93
CA SER A 330 -34.97 -12.20 9.31
C SER A 330 -34.84 -10.77 8.73
N TYR A 331 -33.92 -9.96 9.27
CA TYR A 331 -33.62 -8.63 8.78
C TYR A 331 -33.08 -8.60 7.32
N LEU A 332 -32.48 -9.71 6.84
CA LEU A 332 -32.04 -9.85 5.45
C LEU A 332 -33.19 -10.05 4.46
N ASN A 333 -34.37 -10.41 4.95
CA ASN A 333 -35.58 -10.52 4.15
C ASN A 333 -36.26 -9.16 3.97
N SER A 334 -35.51 -8.21 3.41
CA SER A 334 -35.96 -6.85 3.19
C SER A 334 -35.48 -6.36 1.83
N ARG A 335 -36.00 -5.21 1.40
CA ARG A 335 -35.55 -4.57 0.16
C ARG A 335 -34.24 -3.84 0.40
N THR A 336 -33.43 -3.68 -0.66
CA THR A 336 -32.23 -2.84 -0.61
C THR A 336 -32.62 -1.42 -0.22
N GLN A 337 -32.05 -0.92 0.88
CA GLN A 337 -32.29 0.43 1.40
C GLN A 337 -30.95 1.11 1.66
N MET A 338 -30.23 1.42 0.58
CA MET A 338 -28.92 2.06 0.65
C MET A 338 -28.82 3.15 -0.41
N GLU A 339 -28.28 4.29 -0.03
CA GLU A 339 -27.83 5.30 -1.00
C GLU A 339 -26.31 5.33 -0.94
N PHE A 340 -25.67 5.06 -2.06
CA PHE A 340 -24.21 4.94 -2.17
C PHE A 340 -23.57 6.17 -2.82
N GLU A 341 -24.37 7.21 -3.09
CA GLU A 341 -23.93 8.47 -3.67
C GLU A 341 -23.19 9.32 -2.64
N ASN A 342 -21.96 8.91 -2.32
CA ASN A 342 -20.99 9.68 -1.56
C ASN A 342 -19.58 9.33 -2.08
N GLN A 343 -18.63 10.26 -1.98
CA GLN A 343 -17.24 9.98 -2.33
C GLN A 343 -16.61 8.96 -1.38
N LEU A 344 -16.95 8.98 -0.10
CA LEU A 344 -16.52 8.01 0.91
C LEU A 344 -17.72 7.24 1.45
N VAL A 345 -17.70 5.91 1.31
CA VAL A 345 -18.70 5.02 1.92
C VAL A 345 -17.99 3.94 2.73
N VAL A 346 -18.39 3.79 3.98
CA VAL A 346 -17.89 2.76 4.91
C VAL A 346 -19.02 1.76 5.17
N PHE A 347 -18.78 0.49 4.85
CA PHE A 347 -19.66 -0.62 5.15
C PHE A 347 -19.24 -1.22 6.49
N ASP A 348 -19.96 -0.84 7.55
CA ASP A 348 -19.74 -1.35 8.90
C ASP A 348 -20.56 -2.63 9.09
N ILE A 349 -19.85 -3.75 9.26
CA ILE A 349 -20.43 -5.08 9.50
C ILE A 349 -20.00 -5.66 10.86
N SER A 350 -19.49 -4.80 11.76
CA SER A 350 -18.96 -5.21 13.07
C SER A 350 -20.00 -5.86 13.99
N GLU A 351 -21.28 -5.48 13.85
CA GLU A 351 -22.40 -6.03 14.61
C GLU A 351 -23.01 -7.30 13.99
N MET A 352 -22.48 -7.78 12.87
CA MET A 352 -22.92 -9.03 12.24
C MET A 352 -22.27 -10.24 12.88
N SER A 353 -23.00 -11.35 12.92
CA SER A 353 -22.42 -12.63 13.35
C SER A 353 -21.37 -13.12 12.34
N GLU A 354 -20.30 -13.76 12.83
CA GLU A 354 -19.24 -14.30 11.98
C GLU A 354 -19.75 -15.27 10.89
N HIS A 355 -20.92 -15.89 11.09
CA HIS A 355 -21.52 -16.82 10.15
C HIS A 355 -22.16 -16.13 8.94
N VAL A 356 -22.63 -14.88 9.10
CA VAL A 356 -23.32 -14.12 8.03
C VAL A 356 -22.43 -13.07 7.40
N GLN A 357 -21.40 -12.63 8.12
CA GLN A 357 -20.39 -11.71 7.61
C GLN A 357 -19.92 -12.10 6.18
N PRO A 358 -19.51 -13.35 5.89
CA PRO A 358 -19.05 -13.72 4.55
C PRO A 358 -20.08 -13.50 3.44
N LEU A 359 -21.38 -13.73 3.70
CA LEU A 359 -22.45 -13.46 2.75
C LEU A 359 -22.56 -11.97 2.47
N ILE A 360 -22.67 -11.15 3.52
CA ILE A 360 -22.83 -9.70 3.40
C ILE A 360 -21.63 -9.10 2.65
N LEU A 361 -20.44 -9.61 2.96
CA LEU A 361 -19.20 -9.25 2.29
C LEU A 361 -19.23 -9.61 0.80
N HIS A 362 -19.68 -10.82 0.45
CA HIS A 362 -19.87 -11.22 -0.94
C HIS A 362 -20.81 -10.26 -1.67
N MET A 363 -21.95 -9.92 -1.04
CA MET A 363 -22.95 -9.00 -1.60
C MET A 363 -22.42 -7.57 -1.77
N ILE A 364 -21.62 -7.07 -0.82
CA ILE A 364 -20.95 -5.77 -0.93
C ILE A 364 -19.94 -5.80 -2.09
N LEU A 365 -19.09 -6.83 -2.18
CA LEU A 365 -18.09 -6.94 -3.26
C LEU A 365 -18.75 -7.01 -4.64
N GLU A 366 -19.87 -7.73 -4.76
CA GLU A 366 -20.71 -7.78 -5.96
C GLU A 366 -21.25 -6.41 -6.36
N TYR A 367 -21.81 -5.69 -5.39
CA TYR A 367 -22.29 -4.33 -5.59
C TYR A 367 -21.17 -3.40 -6.05
N LEU A 368 -20.01 -3.44 -5.38
CA LEU A 368 -18.85 -2.61 -5.71
C LEU A 368 -18.32 -2.89 -7.12
N ASN A 369 -18.23 -4.16 -7.50
CA ASN A 369 -17.82 -4.57 -8.85
C ASN A 369 -18.78 -4.02 -9.92
N TYR A 370 -20.09 -3.98 -9.64
CA TYR A 370 -21.05 -3.33 -10.53
C TYR A 370 -20.86 -1.80 -10.58
N GLU A 371 -20.85 -1.12 -9.43
CA GLU A 371 -20.72 0.35 -9.33
C GLU A 371 -19.51 0.83 -10.15
N MET A 372 -18.39 0.12 -10.03
CA MET A 372 -17.14 0.45 -10.71
C MET A 372 -17.19 0.22 -12.23
N ARG A 373 -17.91 -0.80 -12.69
CA ARG A 373 -18.10 -1.05 -14.14
C ARG A 373 -18.90 0.07 -14.80
N ARG A 374 -19.82 0.69 -14.06
CA ARG A 374 -20.71 1.74 -14.52
C ARG A 374 -20.00 3.08 -14.68
N ASP A 375 -19.31 3.55 -13.62
CA ASP A 375 -18.83 4.93 -13.57
C ASP A 375 -17.39 5.08 -14.11
N ARG A 376 -16.56 4.03 -14.03
CA ARG A 376 -15.12 4.01 -14.42
C ARG A 376 -14.26 5.14 -13.82
N GLU A 377 -14.75 5.81 -12.80
CA GLU A 377 -14.00 6.78 -12.01
C GLU A 377 -12.93 6.08 -11.16
N ARG A 378 -11.89 6.82 -10.78
CA ARG A 378 -10.85 6.29 -9.89
C ARG A 378 -11.52 5.82 -8.60
N SER A 379 -11.39 4.54 -8.32
CA SER A 379 -12.09 3.92 -7.20
C SER A 379 -11.11 3.14 -6.33
N PHE A 380 -11.18 3.33 -5.03
CA PHE A 380 -10.25 2.78 -4.05
C PHE A 380 -11.06 1.97 -3.03
N VAL A 381 -10.93 0.65 -3.10
CA VAL A 381 -11.65 -0.28 -2.21
C VAL A 381 -10.68 -0.79 -1.16
N VAL A 382 -11.03 -0.59 0.11
CA VAL A 382 -10.29 -1.11 1.25
C VAL A 382 -11.09 -2.26 1.86
N VAL A 383 -10.43 -3.38 2.07
CA VAL A 383 -10.98 -4.54 2.75
C VAL A 383 -10.13 -4.80 3.98
N ASP A 384 -10.65 -4.37 5.14
CA ASP A 384 -9.95 -4.60 6.40
C ASP A 384 -10.16 -6.03 6.91
N GLU A 385 -9.16 -6.56 7.61
CA GLU A 385 -9.12 -7.92 8.16
C GLU A 385 -9.56 -8.99 7.15
N VAL A 386 -8.94 -8.99 5.96
CA VAL A 386 -9.31 -9.87 4.83
C VAL A 386 -9.29 -11.36 5.19
N TRP A 387 -8.56 -11.79 6.23
CA TRP A 387 -8.54 -13.19 6.65
C TRP A 387 -9.92 -13.72 7.07
N LYS A 388 -10.82 -12.84 7.57
CA LYS A 388 -12.21 -13.20 7.85
C LYS A 388 -12.94 -13.66 6.57
N LEU A 389 -12.50 -13.17 5.42
CA LEU A 389 -13.03 -13.48 4.09
C LEU A 389 -12.41 -14.72 3.47
N LEU A 390 -11.13 -15.01 3.78
CA LEU A 390 -10.38 -16.09 3.13
C LEU A 390 -10.86 -17.50 3.53
N ARG A 391 -11.80 -17.60 4.49
CA ARG A 391 -12.43 -18.87 4.89
C ARG A 391 -13.41 -19.41 3.85
N GLU A 392 -14.03 -18.53 3.06
CA GLU A 392 -15.10 -18.89 2.13
C GLU A 392 -14.61 -18.89 0.67
N PRO A 393 -14.55 -20.05 -0.01
CA PRO A 393 -14.01 -20.15 -1.37
C PRO A 393 -14.70 -19.22 -2.38
N ALA A 394 -16.02 -19.02 -2.26
CA ALA A 394 -16.77 -18.14 -3.16
C ALA A 394 -16.37 -16.66 -3.02
N VAL A 395 -16.03 -16.20 -1.81
CA VAL A 395 -15.56 -14.84 -1.55
C VAL A 395 -14.14 -14.66 -2.08
N VAL A 396 -13.29 -15.67 -1.84
CA VAL A 396 -11.92 -15.74 -2.34
C VAL A 396 -11.87 -15.62 -3.88
N ASP A 397 -12.69 -16.41 -4.58
CA ASP A 397 -12.81 -16.36 -6.04
C ASP A 397 -13.26 -14.97 -6.53
N HIS A 398 -14.14 -14.31 -5.78
CA HIS A 398 -14.61 -12.97 -6.12
C HIS A 398 -13.48 -11.93 -5.98
N ILE A 399 -12.75 -11.94 -4.85
CA ILE A 399 -11.59 -11.07 -4.64
C ILE A 399 -10.56 -11.27 -5.74
N PHE A 400 -10.27 -12.53 -6.10
CA PHE A 400 -9.34 -12.85 -7.19
C PHE A 400 -9.80 -12.28 -8.54
N LYS A 401 -11.09 -12.41 -8.88
CA LYS A 401 -11.67 -11.81 -10.09
C LYS A 401 -11.55 -10.29 -10.06
N MET A 402 -11.81 -9.63 -8.92
CA MET A 402 -11.67 -8.18 -8.76
C MET A 402 -10.22 -7.74 -8.93
N VAL A 403 -9.27 -8.38 -8.25
CA VAL A 403 -7.84 -8.08 -8.37
C VAL A 403 -7.38 -8.14 -9.83
N LYS A 404 -7.76 -9.18 -10.59
CA LYS A 404 -7.40 -9.33 -12.01
C LYS A 404 -8.07 -8.31 -12.94
N THR A 405 -9.25 -7.83 -12.59
CA THR A 405 -10.03 -6.91 -13.45
C THR A 405 -9.96 -5.45 -13.03
N SER A 406 -9.43 -5.17 -11.83
CA SER A 406 -9.27 -3.85 -11.21
C SER A 406 -8.79 -2.76 -12.18
N ARG A 407 -7.71 -3.02 -12.90
CA ARG A 407 -7.13 -2.11 -13.88
C ARG A 407 -8.10 -1.70 -14.99
N LYS A 408 -8.92 -2.64 -15.49
CA LYS A 408 -9.90 -2.37 -16.56
C LYS A 408 -10.95 -1.34 -16.10
N TRP A 409 -11.20 -1.28 -14.80
CA TRP A 409 -12.24 -0.47 -14.19
C TRP A 409 -11.69 0.72 -13.39
N ASN A 410 -10.39 1.04 -13.54
CA ASN A 410 -9.74 2.14 -12.81
C ASN A 410 -9.90 2.01 -11.27
N MET A 411 -9.90 0.76 -10.80
CA MET A 411 -10.00 0.37 -9.39
C MET A 411 -8.60 0.09 -8.83
N SER A 412 -8.38 0.43 -7.57
CA SER A 412 -7.38 -0.17 -6.69
C SER A 412 -8.08 -0.93 -5.55
N LEU A 413 -7.73 -2.20 -5.36
CA LEU A 413 -8.19 -3.02 -4.23
C LEU A 413 -7.08 -3.20 -3.20
N ILE A 414 -7.33 -2.82 -1.95
CA ILE A 414 -6.39 -2.90 -0.84
C ILE A 414 -6.88 -3.94 0.15
N LEU A 415 -6.04 -4.93 0.40
CA LEU A 415 -6.31 -5.96 1.39
C LEU A 415 -5.44 -5.73 2.62
N ILE A 416 -6.07 -5.65 3.78
CA ILE A 416 -5.37 -5.46 5.05
C ILE A 416 -5.50 -6.75 5.87
N THR A 417 -4.39 -7.24 6.41
CA THR A 417 -4.40 -8.39 7.32
C THR A 417 -3.25 -8.32 8.31
N GLN A 418 -3.47 -8.87 9.51
CA GLN A 418 -2.41 -9.01 10.51
C GLN A 418 -1.50 -10.20 10.20
N GLN A 419 -2.09 -11.31 9.72
CA GLN A 419 -1.41 -12.59 9.57
C GLN A 419 -1.16 -12.90 8.10
N VAL A 420 0.12 -12.91 7.72
CA VAL A 420 0.55 -13.27 6.35
C VAL A 420 0.30 -14.75 6.07
N ARG A 421 0.26 -15.57 7.13
CA ARG A 421 0.04 -17.02 7.03
C ARG A 421 -1.26 -17.37 6.29
N ASP A 422 -2.31 -16.60 6.53
CA ASP A 422 -3.63 -16.84 5.92
C ASP A 422 -3.60 -16.60 4.40
N LEU A 423 -2.77 -15.66 3.94
CA LEU A 423 -2.52 -15.44 2.52
C LEU A 423 -1.67 -16.59 1.93
N THR A 424 -0.59 -16.98 2.61
CA THR A 424 0.34 -18.00 2.09
C THR A 424 -0.25 -19.40 1.91
N ASN A 425 -1.32 -19.74 2.65
CA ASN A 425 -1.93 -21.07 2.58
C ASN A 425 -2.96 -21.21 1.46
N SER A 426 -3.17 -20.18 0.63
CA SER A 426 -4.20 -20.18 -0.41
C SER A 426 -3.61 -19.82 -1.77
N GLU A 427 -4.03 -20.53 -2.83
CA GLU A 427 -3.69 -20.17 -4.22
C GLU A 427 -4.12 -18.73 -4.56
N ALA A 428 -5.20 -18.27 -3.93
CA ALA A 428 -5.67 -16.91 -4.07
C ALA A 428 -4.69 -15.89 -3.48
N GLY A 429 -4.08 -16.16 -2.33
CA GLY A 429 -3.09 -15.26 -1.73
C GLY A 429 -1.85 -15.08 -2.61
N GLU A 430 -1.36 -16.17 -3.24
CA GLU A 430 -0.26 -16.07 -4.22
C GLU A 430 -0.65 -15.23 -5.43
N ALA A 431 -1.89 -15.40 -5.92
CA ALA A 431 -2.37 -14.63 -7.05
C ALA A 431 -2.61 -13.14 -6.72
N VAL A 432 -3.10 -12.83 -5.52
CA VAL A 432 -3.21 -11.47 -5.00
C VAL A 432 -1.82 -10.83 -4.97
N LEU A 433 -0.82 -11.53 -4.44
CA LEU A 433 0.56 -11.05 -4.41
C LEU A 433 1.10 -10.73 -5.82
N ALA A 434 0.85 -11.63 -6.78
CA ALA A 434 1.27 -11.45 -8.17
C ALA A 434 0.59 -10.25 -8.87
N ASN A 435 -0.59 -9.83 -8.38
CA ASN A 435 -1.40 -8.77 -8.95
C ASN A 435 -1.52 -7.54 -8.04
N THR A 436 -0.54 -7.33 -7.16
CA THR A 436 -0.42 -6.14 -6.31
C THR A 436 0.92 -5.47 -6.56
N SER A 437 0.90 -4.19 -6.95
CA SER A 437 2.14 -3.45 -7.20
C SER A 437 2.62 -2.67 -5.98
N PHE A 438 1.76 -2.35 -5.02
CA PHE A 438 2.18 -1.66 -3.81
C PHE A 438 1.95 -2.49 -2.55
N LYS A 439 2.90 -2.49 -1.63
CA LYS A 439 2.81 -3.29 -0.39
C LYS A 439 3.36 -2.49 0.78
N TYR A 440 2.54 -2.28 1.78
CA TYR A 440 2.99 -1.80 3.08
C TYR A 440 3.21 -2.98 4.01
N ILE A 441 4.44 -3.14 4.48
CA ILE A 441 4.83 -4.21 5.39
C ILE A 441 5.36 -3.54 6.65
N PHE A 442 4.58 -3.58 7.73
CA PHE A 442 4.93 -3.03 9.03
C PHE A 442 5.59 -4.09 9.92
N GLY A 443 5.91 -3.72 11.15
CA GLY A 443 6.54 -4.61 12.12
C GLY A 443 5.83 -5.97 12.25
N HIS A 444 6.61 -7.05 12.34
CA HIS A 444 6.12 -8.42 12.48
C HIS A 444 6.75 -9.12 13.67
N GLU A 445 6.01 -10.06 14.26
CA GLU A 445 6.59 -10.99 15.22
C GLU A 445 7.58 -11.95 14.53
N ALA A 446 8.57 -12.43 15.29
CA ALA A 446 9.58 -13.34 14.78
C ALA A 446 8.99 -14.66 14.23
N SER A 447 7.86 -15.10 14.81
CA SER A 447 7.07 -16.26 14.41
C SER A 447 6.50 -16.12 12.99
N ASP A 448 6.05 -14.93 12.61
CA ASP A 448 5.41 -14.64 11.31
C ASP A 448 6.42 -14.34 10.20
N MET A 449 7.62 -13.91 10.59
CA MET A 449 8.69 -13.57 9.66
C MET A 449 9.12 -14.76 8.78
N LYS A 450 8.95 -16.00 9.26
CA LYS A 450 9.25 -17.22 8.49
C LYS A 450 8.31 -17.42 7.29
N TYR A 451 7.10 -16.87 7.34
CA TYR A 451 6.14 -16.88 6.23
C TYR A 451 6.27 -15.62 5.38
N SER A 452 6.39 -14.46 6.04
CA SER A 452 6.45 -13.16 5.39
C SER A 452 7.69 -12.98 4.52
N GLN A 453 8.85 -13.47 4.99
CA GLN A 453 10.11 -13.34 4.26
C GLN A 453 10.07 -13.98 2.86
N PRO A 454 9.76 -15.28 2.70
CA PRO A 454 9.67 -15.89 1.37
C PRO A 454 8.49 -15.35 0.57
N PHE A 455 7.35 -15.07 1.21
CA PHE A 455 6.16 -14.61 0.51
C PHE A 455 6.37 -13.24 -0.16
N PHE A 456 6.98 -12.28 0.53
CA PHE A 456 7.24 -10.95 -0.03
C PHE A 456 8.62 -10.81 -0.69
N GLY A 457 9.44 -11.87 -0.72
CA GLY A 457 10.80 -11.81 -1.27
C GLY A 457 11.75 -10.90 -0.49
N LEU A 458 11.57 -10.80 0.84
CA LEU A 458 12.32 -9.88 1.69
C LEU A 458 13.79 -10.31 1.84
N ASN A 459 14.70 -9.36 1.65
CA ASN A 459 16.13 -9.57 1.90
C ASN A 459 16.45 -9.57 3.42
N THR A 460 17.66 -10.01 3.77
CA THR A 460 18.09 -10.11 5.17
C THR A 460 18.05 -8.77 5.92
N ARG A 461 18.27 -7.64 5.23
CA ARG A 461 18.22 -6.31 5.87
C ARG A 461 16.79 -5.89 6.13
N GLU A 462 15.89 -6.04 5.16
CA GLU A 462 14.46 -5.75 5.29
C GLU A 462 13.83 -6.56 6.42
N LYS A 463 14.16 -7.85 6.52
CA LYS A 463 13.78 -8.68 7.65
C LYS A 463 14.16 -8.06 9.00
N GLN A 464 15.40 -7.59 9.15
CA GLN A 464 15.86 -7.00 10.41
C GLN A 464 15.15 -5.68 10.73
N ILE A 465 14.87 -4.88 9.69
CA ILE A 465 14.08 -3.66 9.83
C ILE A 465 12.69 -4.01 10.36
N LEU A 466 11.99 -4.96 9.75
CA LEU A 466 10.63 -5.34 10.15
C LEU A 466 10.57 -5.97 11.56
N LEU A 467 11.63 -6.63 12.02
CA LEU A 467 11.69 -7.17 13.39
C LEU A 467 11.93 -6.10 14.46
N THR A 468 12.46 -4.93 14.07
CA THR A 468 12.82 -3.84 15.00
C THR A 468 12.03 -2.55 14.76
N ALA A 469 11.11 -2.57 13.79
CA ALA A 469 10.30 -1.45 13.39
C ALA A 469 9.39 -0.97 14.53
N LYS A 470 9.34 0.35 14.72
CA LYS A 470 8.37 0.98 15.61
C LYS A 470 7.00 1.10 14.91
N PRO A 471 5.92 1.42 15.66
CA PRO A 471 4.63 1.73 15.03
C PRO A 471 4.77 2.81 13.95
N GLY A 472 4.24 2.54 12.75
CA GLY A 472 4.35 3.42 11.58
C GLY A 472 5.66 3.31 10.80
N GLU A 473 6.61 2.46 11.21
CA GLU A 473 7.82 2.16 10.45
C GLU A 473 7.71 0.79 9.77
N GLY A 474 8.35 0.64 8.61
CA GLY A 474 8.32 -0.62 7.88
C GLY A 474 9.04 -0.59 6.53
N VAL A 475 8.59 -1.47 5.64
CA VAL A 475 9.06 -1.56 4.26
C VAL A 475 7.88 -1.28 3.34
N LEU A 476 8.05 -0.31 2.43
CA LEU A 476 7.14 -0.04 1.33
C LEU A 476 7.74 -0.60 0.05
N MET A 477 7.03 -1.52 -0.60
CA MET A 477 7.37 -2.01 -1.94
C MET A 477 6.47 -1.32 -2.96
N LEU A 478 7.07 -0.75 -4.01
CA LEU A 478 6.40 -0.12 -5.15
C LEU A 478 6.98 -0.70 -6.45
N GLY A 479 6.25 -1.63 -7.07
CA GLY A 479 6.77 -2.43 -8.17
C GLY A 479 8.02 -3.19 -7.72
N ASP A 480 9.15 -2.90 -8.38
CA ASP A 480 10.46 -3.50 -8.08
C ASP A 480 11.27 -2.69 -7.04
N SER A 481 10.78 -1.52 -6.63
CA SER A 481 11.49 -0.61 -5.72
C SER A 481 11.07 -0.84 -4.26
N HIS A 482 12.04 -0.98 -3.37
CA HIS A 482 11.81 -1.20 -1.94
C HIS A 482 12.36 -0.02 -1.13
N TYR A 483 11.54 0.52 -0.24
CA TYR A 483 11.86 1.67 0.60
C TYR A 483 11.70 1.32 2.07
N ASN A 484 12.68 1.65 2.89
CA ASN A 484 12.48 1.75 4.33
C ASN A 484 11.59 2.96 4.58
N ILE A 485 10.36 2.76 5.03
CA ILE A 485 9.38 3.84 5.18
C ILE A 485 9.09 4.12 6.64
N LYS A 486 8.88 5.40 6.92
CA LYS A 486 8.19 5.90 8.10
C LYS A 486 6.95 6.67 7.65
N ILE A 487 5.79 6.29 8.19
CA ILE A 487 4.53 6.98 7.96
C ILE A 487 4.57 8.30 8.71
N GLU A 488 4.28 9.38 7.99
CA GLU A 488 4.14 10.72 8.55
C GLU A 488 2.81 11.32 8.10
N ALA A 489 2.13 11.94 9.06
CA ALA A 489 0.86 12.64 8.90
C ALA A 489 1.00 14.04 9.48
N SER A 490 0.29 15.01 8.92
CA SER A 490 0.16 16.33 9.53
C SER A 490 -0.66 16.25 10.84
N PRO A 491 -0.61 17.27 11.71
CA PRO A 491 -1.48 17.32 12.89
C PRO A 491 -2.97 17.18 12.55
N GLU A 492 -3.42 17.83 11.48
CA GLU A 492 -4.81 17.81 11.01
C GLU A 492 -5.21 16.43 10.49
N GLU A 493 -4.33 15.76 9.73
CA GLU A 493 -4.56 14.37 9.30
C GLU A 493 -4.62 13.42 10.50
N THR A 494 -3.77 13.66 11.51
CA THR A 494 -3.73 12.82 12.71
C THR A 494 -5.00 12.96 13.53
N GLU A 495 -5.53 14.17 13.67
CA GLU A 495 -6.80 14.44 14.37
C GLU A 495 -7.98 13.70 13.73
N ILE A 496 -8.04 13.67 12.40
CA ILE A 496 -9.09 13.00 11.64
C ILE A 496 -8.99 11.47 11.74
N ILE A 497 -7.77 10.93 11.78
CA ILE A 497 -7.51 9.48 11.62
C ILE A 497 -7.37 8.75 12.96
N THR A 498 -6.88 9.43 14.00
CA THR A 498 -6.52 8.80 15.26
C THR A 498 -7.75 8.19 15.95
N THR A 499 -7.60 6.95 16.38
CA THR A 499 -8.55 6.26 17.26
C THR A 499 -8.07 6.25 18.72
N ASP A 500 -6.92 6.85 19.00
CA ASP A 500 -6.33 6.89 20.34
C ASP A 500 -7.07 7.93 21.21
N ALA A 501 -7.77 7.42 22.22
CA ALA A 501 -8.54 8.22 23.17
C ALA A 501 -7.68 9.26 23.92
N ASP A 502 -6.39 9.00 24.15
CA ASP A 502 -5.50 9.94 24.83
C ASP A 502 -5.03 11.07 23.90
N VAL A 503 -4.99 10.82 22.58
CA VAL A 503 -4.74 11.86 21.57
C VAL A 503 -5.99 12.73 21.40
N LEU A 504 -7.17 12.13 21.32
CA LEU A 504 -8.44 12.86 21.22
C LEU A 504 -8.67 13.78 22.43
N ARG A 505 -8.33 13.33 23.64
CA ARG A 505 -8.43 14.16 24.87
C ARG A 505 -7.49 15.36 24.90
N LYS A 506 -6.35 15.32 24.22
CA LYS A 506 -5.43 16.46 24.16
C LYS A 506 -5.90 17.54 23.20
N VAL A 507 -6.61 17.15 22.15
CA VAL A 507 -7.18 18.07 21.15
C VAL A 507 -8.39 18.83 21.70
N GLU A 508 -9.18 18.26 22.62
CA GLU A 508 -10.30 18.97 23.28
C GLU A 508 -9.87 20.05 24.29
N ILE A 509 -8.58 20.16 24.62
CA ILE A 509 -8.07 21.07 25.66
C ILE A 509 -7.38 22.32 25.07
N ASP A 510 -7.07 22.31 23.76
CA ASP A 510 -6.56 23.48 23.00
C ASP A 510 -7.68 24.09 22.14
#